data_AF-A0A9E3UU84-F1
#
_entry.id   AF-A0A9E3UU84-F1
#
_cell.length_a   1.000
_cell.length_b   1.000
_cell.length_c   1.000
_cell.angle_alpha   90.00
_cell.angle_beta   90.00
_cell.angle_gamma   90.00
#
_symmetry.space_group_name_H-M   'P 1'
#
loop_
_entity.id
_entity.type
_entity.pdbx_description
1 polymer ?
#
loop_
_entity_poly.entity_id
_entity_poly.type
_entity_poly.pdbx_seq_one_letter_code
_entity_poly.pdbx_strand_id
1 'polypeptide(L)'
;MPEHYFYHSFSISRPHECRQAWIDRCFTILRSIFTRGIVLTPELVEFKAEELQPRSGEQIPPILQVRFCLTQLDISDLKTHCDTFGPVSLEFDRSAIRDLGALPVIYIPQVVDKRKDLMASIGYAFVSKLRYVRRVLDELAALRAEAQAFDQDESMVVSTNEASEEVVIHNRSLRGFLDMVKPKQESLEELSSTIQALSCLFFPAGPSCPESSQMDYYHEREWRVISEILNSGDPVDAPLNLVEKADFAKIYPSWNLSLIPFGSETLRYLDCCRIIRDINCTPIKSRVRRVILPQEIHQRAKEELSALGYVGEVTPAPWQENFPYPPNNEDK
;
A
#
# COMPACT_ATOMS: atom_id res chain seq x y z
N MET A 1 28.35 14.65 0.24
CA MET A 1 27.63 13.37 0.31
C MET A 1 26.76 13.27 -0.94
N PRO A 2 26.63 12.12 -1.59
CA PRO A 2 25.74 11.98 -2.75
C PRO A 2 24.30 12.35 -2.36
N GLU A 3 23.61 13.08 -3.24
CA GLU A 3 22.21 13.45 -3.04
C GLU A 3 21.32 12.28 -3.43
N HIS A 4 20.83 11.54 -2.42
CA HIS A 4 19.78 10.54 -2.61
C HIS A 4 18.40 11.19 -2.68
N TYR A 5 17.62 10.79 -3.69
CA TYR A 5 16.22 11.16 -3.90
C TYR A 5 15.32 9.93 -3.83
N PHE A 6 14.01 10.16 -3.84
CA PHE A 6 13.02 9.09 -3.82
C PHE A 6 12.26 9.09 -5.13
N TYR A 7 12.12 7.90 -5.71
CA TYR A 7 11.51 7.73 -7.03
C TYR A 7 10.29 6.84 -6.95
N HIS A 8 9.24 7.24 -7.65
CA HIS A 8 8.13 6.37 -8.00
C HIS A 8 8.09 6.24 -9.52
N SER A 9 8.48 5.08 -10.03
CA SER A 9 8.42 4.74 -11.44
C SER A 9 7.15 3.95 -11.78
N PHE A 10 6.58 4.20 -12.96
CA PHE A 10 5.36 3.55 -13.39
C PHE A 10 5.27 3.40 -14.91
N SER A 11 4.21 2.72 -15.36
CA SER A 11 3.89 2.43 -16.76
C SER A 11 4.83 1.46 -17.45
N ILE A 12 5.15 0.32 -16.84
CA ILE A 12 5.73 -0.79 -17.61
C ILE A 12 4.81 -1.18 -18.77
N SER A 13 5.38 -1.42 -19.95
CA SER A 13 4.63 -1.82 -21.15
C SER A 13 3.91 -3.14 -20.91
N ARG A 14 2.65 -3.25 -21.35
CA ARG A 14 1.92 -4.52 -21.26
C ARG A 14 2.25 -5.43 -22.44
N PRO A 15 2.07 -6.75 -22.31
CA PRO A 15 2.06 -7.64 -23.47
C PRO A 15 1.05 -7.14 -24.51
N HIS A 16 1.46 -7.07 -25.78
CA HIS A 16 0.63 -6.66 -26.92
C HIS A 16 0.13 -5.21 -26.93
N GLU A 17 0.58 -4.37 -25.99
CA GLU A 17 0.33 -2.94 -26.07
C GLU A 17 1.19 -2.35 -27.18
N CYS A 18 0.63 -1.52 -28.06
CA CYS A 18 1.40 -0.80 -29.08
C CYS A 18 1.98 0.49 -28.52
N ARG A 19 3.08 0.98 -29.11
CA ARG A 19 3.85 2.12 -28.59
C ARG A 19 2.99 3.34 -28.31
N GLN A 20 2.08 3.67 -29.21
CA GLN A 20 1.19 4.82 -29.05
C GLN A 20 0.22 4.64 -27.88
N ALA A 21 -0.39 3.46 -27.73
CA ALA A 21 -1.29 3.16 -26.62
C ALA A 21 -0.57 3.22 -25.27
N TRP A 22 0.66 2.72 -25.22
CA TRP A 22 1.52 2.83 -24.05
C TRP A 22 1.83 4.29 -23.69
N ILE A 23 2.24 5.12 -24.67
CA ILE A 23 2.48 6.55 -24.48
C ILE A 23 1.22 7.25 -23.95
N ASP A 24 0.06 7.00 -24.55
CA ASP A 24 -1.19 7.62 -24.14
C ASP A 24 -1.61 7.18 -22.73
N ARG A 25 -1.32 5.93 -22.35
CA ARG A 25 -1.49 5.45 -20.97
C ARG A 25 -0.57 6.18 -20.00
N CYS A 26 0.71 6.38 -20.33
CA CYS A 26 1.65 7.17 -19.53
C CYS A 26 1.10 8.59 -19.26
N PHE A 27 0.62 9.27 -20.30
CA PHE A 27 0.02 10.61 -20.18
C PHE A 27 -1.26 10.60 -19.35
N THR A 28 -2.09 9.57 -19.50
CA THR A 28 -3.32 9.44 -18.71
C THR A 28 -3.01 9.27 -17.22
N ILE A 29 -1.99 8.47 -16.88
CA ILE A 29 -1.53 8.30 -15.49
C ILE A 29 -0.92 9.59 -14.95
N LEU A 30 -0.01 10.23 -15.69
CA LEU A 30 0.58 11.53 -15.31
C LEU A 30 -0.51 12.56 -15.05
N ARG A 31 -1.46 12.73 -15.98
CA ARG A 31 -2.56 13.67 -15.82
C ARG A 31 -3.39 13.33 -14.58
N SER A 32 -3.68 12.06 -14.34
CA SER A 32 -4.42 11.62 -13.15
C SER A 32 -3.69 12.03 -11.87
N ILE A 33 -2.38 11.73 -11.77
CA ILE A 33 -1.57 12.09 -10.59
C ILE A 33 -1.56 13.60 -10.36
N PHE A 34 -1.37 14.40 -11.41
CA PHE A 34 -1.26 15.85 -11.30
C PHE A 34 -2.58 16.59 -11.17
N THR A 35 -3.72 15.95 -11.47
CA THR A 35 -5.05 16.55 -11.31
C THR A 35 -5.77 16.08 -10.05
N ARG A 36 -5.56 14.83 -9.64
CA ARG A 36 -6.32 14.17 -8.58
C ARG A 36 -5.48 13.81 -7.37
N GLY A 37 -4.17 13.64 -7.53
CA GLY A 37 -3.27 13.18 -6.48
C GLY A 37 -2.81 11.74 -6.68
N ILE A 38 -2.13 11.20 -5.66
CA ILE A 38 -1.51 9.88 -5.72
C ILE A 38 -2.51 8.81 -5.28
N VAL A 39 -2.63 7.76 -6.08
CA VAL A 39 -3.42 6.58 -5.72
C VAL A 39 -2.57 5.58 -4.96
N LEU A 40 -3.14 5.07 -3.87
CA LEU A 40 -2.65 3.98 -3.08
C LEU A 40 -3.35 2.72 -3.57
N THR A 41 -2.56 1.74 -3.97
CA THR A 41 -3.03 0.51 -4.60
C THR A 41 -3.02 -0.64 -3.60
N PRO A 42 -4.04 -1.51 -3.61
CA PRO A 42 -4.09 -2.68 -2.76
C PRO A 42 -3.12 -3.76 -3.24
N GLU A 43 -2.54 -4.46 -2.28
CA GLU A 43 -1.72 -5.65 -2.47
C GLU A 43 -1.97 -6.64 -1.36
N LEU A 44 -2.12 -7.91 -1.74
CA LEU A 44 -2.31 -9.00 -0.80
C LEU A 44 -0.96 -9.64 -0.50
N VAL A 45 -0.45 -9.42 0.72
CA VAL A 45 0.87 -9.90 1.16
C VAL A 45 0.72 -11.16 1.99
N GLU A 46 1.27 -12.25 1.49
CA GLU A 46 1.30 -13.55 2.16
C GLU A 46 2.63 -13.78 2.86
N PHE A 47 2.55 -14.22 4.13
CA PHE A 47 3.70 -14.67 4.89
C PHE A 47 3.63 -16.19 4.99
N LYS A 48 4.56 -16.87 4.31
CA LYS A 48 4.59 -18.33 4.29
C LYS A 48 5.26 -18.83 5.56
N ALA A 49 4.48 -19.42 6.46
CA ALA A 49 5.05 -20.25 7.52
C ALA A 49 4.28 -21.57 7.61
N GLU A 50 4.63 -22.48 6.71
CA GLU A 50 4.03 -23.81 6.65
C GLU A 50 4.23 -24.60 7.96
N GLU A 51 5.23 -24.26 8.79
CA GLU A 51 5.62 -25.05 9.96
C GLU A 51 5.50 -24.32 11.31
N LEU A 52 5.25 -23.01 11.33
CA LEU A 52 4.96 -22.26 12.55
C LEU A 52 3.46 -22.14 12.79
N GLN A 53 2.69 -23.12 12.32
CA GLN A 53 1.28 -23.17 12.65
C GLN A 53 1.16 -23.09 14.17
N PRO A 54 0.44 -22.11 14.72
CA PRO A 54 0.12 -22.10 16.14
C PRO A 54 -0.48 -23.47 16.50
N ARG A 55 -0.39 -23.89 17.77
CA ARG A 55 -0.99 -25.17 18.20
C ARG A 55 -2.46 -25.34 17.78
N SER A 56 -3.15 -24.25 17.45
CA SER A 56 -4.51 -24.20 16.91
C SER A 56 -4.66 -24.61 15.44
N GLY A 57 -3.57 -24.77 14.66
CA GLY A 57 -3.63 -25.03 13.22
C GLY A 57 -4.09 -23.84 12.36
N GLU A 58 -4.24 -22.66 12.97
CA GLU A 58 -4.77 -21.48 12.29
C GLU A 58 -3.70 -20.84 11.40
N GLN A 59 -3.94 -20.80 10.08
CA GLN A 59 -3.09 -20.05 9.16
C GLN A 59 -3.27 -18.55 9.39
N ILE A 60 -2.19 -17.79 9.33
CA ILE A 60 -2.30 -16.34 9.33
C ILE A 60 -2.92 -15.92 7.99
N PRO A 61 -4.07 -15.22 7.99
CA PRO A 61 -4.67 -14.74 6.76
C PRO A 61 -3.71 -13.80 6.04
N PRO A 62 -3.76 -13.58 4.73
CA PRO A 62 -2.89 -12.61 4.03
C PRO A 62 -3.14 -11.15 4.46
N ILE A 63 -2.13 -10.25 4.47
CA ILE A 63 -2.32 -8.81 4.78
C ILE A 63 -2.78 -8.09 3.54
N LEU A 64 -3.95 -7.45 3.57
CA LEU A 64 -4.29 -6.43 2.58
C LEU A 64 -3.57 -5.13 2.93
N GLN A 65 -2.58 -4.76 2.13
CA GLN A 65 -1.85 -3.51 2.26
C GLN A 65 -2.34 -2.55 1.17
N VAL A 66 -2.65 -1.31 1.50
CA VAL A 66 -3.02 -0.28 0.51
C VAL A 66 -1.97 0.82 0.58
N ARG A 67 -1.16 0.94 -0.48
CA ARG A 67 0.11 1.68 -0.41
C ARG A 67 0.50 2.39 -1.69
N PHE A 68 1.34 3.40 -1.55
CA PHE A 68 2.12 4.02 -2.61
C PHE A 68 3.61 3.82 -2.32
N CYS A 69 4.35 3.26 -3.27
CA CYS A 69 5.73 2.84 -3.08
C CYS A 69 6.72 3.82 -3.73
N LEU A 70 7.83 4.04 -3.03
CA LEU A 70 8.94 4.90 -3.41
C LEU A 70 10.25 4.15 -3.17
N THR A 71 11.29 4.47 -3.93
CA THR A 71 12.59 3.81 -3.84
C THR A 71 13.66 4.87 -3.64
N GLN A 72 14.46 4.75 -2.58
CA GLN A 72 15.56 5.69 -2.32
C GLN A 72 16.79 5.29 -3.12
N LEU A 73 17.12 6.06 -4.15
CA LEU A 73 18.16 5.70 -5.12
C LEU A 73 19.13 6.85 -5.40
N ASP A 74 20.32 6.49 -5.89
CA ASP A 74 21.17 7.39 -6.65
C ASP A 74 20.67 7.51 -8.09
N ILE A 75 20.88 8.66 -8.72
CA ILE A 75 20.45 8.90 -10.11
C ILE A 75 21.08 7.91 -11.10
N SER A 76 22.26 7.36 -10.77
CA SER A 76 22.94 6.32 -11.56
C SER A 76 22.16 5.01 -11.60
N ASP A 77 21.39 4.71 -10.56
CA ASP A 77 20.64 3.45 -10.42
C ASP A 77 19.22 3.57 -10.97
N LEU A 78 18.77 4.81 -11.27
CA LEU A 78 17.42 5.08 -11.75
C LEU A 78 17.11 4.37 -13.07
N LYS A 79 18.11 4.17 -13.94
CA LYS A 79 17.91 3.37 -15.16
C LYS A 79 17.41 1.97 -14.82
N THR A 80 18.15 1.25 -13.98
CA THR A 80 17.83 -0.14 -13.61
C THR A 80 16.46 -0.21 -12.94
N HIS A 81 16.15 0.76 -12.06
CA HIS A 81 14.82 0.88 -11.46
C HIS A 81 13.72 1.08 -12.51
N CYS A 82 13.93 1.95 -13.49
CA CYS A 82 12.98 2.18 -14.58
C CYS A 82 12.80 0.98 -15.51
N ASP A 83 13.81 0.13 -15.66
CA ASP A 83 13.70 -1.10 -16.43
C ASP A 83 12.69 -2.08 -15.78
N THR A 84 12.58 -2.06 -14.43
CA THR A 84 11.64 -2.91 -13.67
C THR A 84 10.26 -2.27 -13.47
N PHE A 85 10.19 -0.99 -13.12
CA PHE A 85 8.93 -0.35 -12.69
C PHE A 85 8.29 0.53 -13.78
N GLY A 86 9.04 0.85 -14.83
CA GLY A 86 8.60 1.65 -15.97
C GLY A 86 9.39 2.96 -16.12
N PRO A 87 9.39 3.57 -17.31
CA PRO A 87 10.35 4.63 -17.66
C PRO A 87 9.94 6.04 -17.27
N VAL A 88 8.73 6.23 -16.73
CA VAL A 88 8.28 7.52 -16.21
C VAL A 88 8.43 7.49 -14.70
N SER A 89 9.24 8.40 -14.17
CA SER A 89 9.54 8.50 -12.74
C SER A 89 9.16 9.86 -12.19
N LEU A 90 8.52 9.85 -11.03
CA LEU A 90 8.34 11.02 -10.19
C LEU A 90 9.45 11.05 -9.15
N GLU A 91 10.17 12.15 -9.07
CA GLU A 91 11.21 12.36 -8.08
C GLU A 91 10.72 13.28 -6.97
N PHE A 92 11.02 12.88 -5.73
CA PHE A 92 10.72 13.62 -4.52
C PHE A 92 11.99 13.86 -3.71
N ASP A 93 12.06 15.03 -3.08
CA ASP A 93 13.10 15.31 -2.10
C ASP A 93 12.73 14.76 -0.70
N ARG A 94 13.70 14.80 0.22
CA ARG A 94 13.54 14.29 1.59
C ARG A 94 12.44 14.99 2.37
N SER A 95 12.25 16.29 2.13
CA SER A 95 11.22 17.06 2.83
C SER A 95 9.83 16.66 2.34
N ALA A 96 9.66 16.49 1.03
CA ALA A 96 8.43 16.00 0.43
C ALA A 96 8.06 14.61 0.96
N ILE A 97 9.01 13.67 1.00
CA ILE A 97 8.75 12.31 1.50
C ILE A 97 8.42 12.26 2.99
N ARG A 98 9.10 13.08 3.81
CA ARG A 98 8.76 13.22 5.22
C ARG A 98 7.36 13.80 5.40
N ASP A 99 7.03 14.84 4.64
CA ASP A 99 5.72 15.48 4.71
C ASP A 99 4.61 14.55 4.19
N LEU A 100 4.92 13.65 3.25
CA LEU A 100 4.05 12.57 2.81
C LEU A 100 3.82 11.48 3.87
N GLY A 101 4.55 11.49 4.97
CA GLY A 101 4.50 10.44 5.99
C GLY A 101 4.99 9.10 5.48
N ALA A 102 5.89 9.09 4.47
CA ALA A 102 6.42 7.83 3.97
C ALA A 102 7.33 7.18 5.01
N LEU A 103 7.24 5.86 5.13
CA LEU A 103 7.97 5.06 6.10
C LEU A 103 8.78 3.96 5.41
N PRO A 104 9.97 3.61 5.92
CA PRO A 104 10.79 2.57 5.33
C PRO A 104 10.13 1.19 5.51
N VAL A 105 10.30 0.34 4.50
CA VAL A 105 9.83 -1.05 4.53
C VAL A 105 10.73 -1.90 5.41
N ILE A 106 10.11 -2.78 6.20
CA ILE A 106 10.78 -3.77 7.03
C ILE A 106 10.66 -5.13 6.34
N TYR A 107 11.76 -5.55 5.72
CA TYR A 107 11.84 -6.86 5.08
C TYR A 107 12.00 -7.97 6.11
N ILE A 108 11.14 -8.98 6.01
CA ILE A 108 11.07 -10.13 6.92
C ILE A 108 11.55 -11.38 6.19
N PRO A 109 12.70 -11.96 6.59
CA PRO A 109 13.17 -13.22 6.05
C PRO A 109 12.08 -14.29 6.13
N GLN A 110 11.83 -14.98 5.03
CA GLN A 110 10.95 -16.14 4.99
C GLN A 110 11.76 -17.42 5.23
N VAL A 111 11.17 -18.38 5.93
CA VAL A 111 11.79 -19.69 6.16
C VAL A 111 11.89 -20.42 4.81
N VAL A 112 13.11 -20.64 4.32
CA VAL A 112 13.36 -21.37 3.06
C VAL A 112 13.61 -22.86 3.32
N ASP A 113 14.26 -23.20 4.44
CA ASP A 113 14.56 -24.58 4.83
C ASP A 113 13.98 -24.89 6.22
N LYS A 114 13.30 -26.02 6.29
CA LYS A 114 12.41 -26.51 7.34
C LYS A 114 13.10 -26.77 8.69
N ARG A 115 14.44 -26.90 8.72
CA ARG A 115 15.12 -27.50 9.88
C ARG A 115 15.99 -26.56 10.72
N LYS A 116 16.23 -25.31 10.33
CA LYS A 116 17.34 -24.54 10.95
C LYS A 116 17.15 -23.06 11.26
N ASP A 117 16.03 -22.43 10.92
CA ASP A 117 15.99 -20.96 10.96
C ASP A 117 15.03 -20.37 11.99
N LEU A 118 15.39 -20.54 13.28
CA LEU A 118 14.68 -19.92 14.41
C LEU A 118 14.59 -18.39 14.23
N MET A 119 15.58 -17.75 13.59
CA MET A 119 15.59 -16.30 13.40
C MET A 119 14.63 -15.84 12.30
N ALA A 120 14.47 -16.61 11.21
CA ALA A 120 13.45 -16.34 10.21
C ALA A 120 12.02 -16.45 10.78
N SER A 121 11.81 -17.28 11.82
CA SER A 121 10.51 -17.39 12.51
C SER A 121 10.09 -16.15 13.29
N ILE A 122 11.04 -15.31 13.71
CA ILE A 122 10.78 -14.15 14.56
C ILE A 122 9.96 -13.10 13.81
N GLY A 123 10.32 -12.82 12.55
CA GLY A 123 9.60 -11.83 11.77
C GLY A 123 8.16 -12.24 11.48
N TYR A 124 7.94 -13.53 11.18
CA TYR A 124 6.60 -14.10 11.10
C TYR A 124 5.84 -13.94 12.42
N ALA A 125 6.48 -14.24 13.56
CA ALA A 125 5.86 -14.09 14.88
C ALA A 125 5.44 -12.63 15.13
N PHE A 126 6.27 -11.63 14.82
CA PHE A 126 5.89 -10.22 14.95
C PHE A 126 4.66 -9.87 14.14
N VAL A 127 4.67 -10.19 12.84
CA VAL A 127 3.54 -9.92 11.95
C VAL A 127 2.28 -10.64 12.44
N SER A 128 2.40 -11.88 12.92
CA SER A 128 1.27 -12.63 13.49
C SER A 128 0.66 -11.95 14.70
N LYS A 129 1.49 -11.42 15.59
CA LYS A 129 1.04 -10.83 16.85
C LYS A 129 0.42 -9.46 16.63
N LEU A 130 0.95 -8.65 15.72
CA LEU A 130 0.31 -7.39 15.32
C LEU A 130 -1.12 -7.65 14.84
N ARG A 131 -1.33 -8.71 14.07
CA ARG A 131 -2.66 -9.02 13.52
C ARG A 131 -3.62 -9.56 14.54
N TYR A 132 -3.13 -10.38 15.46
CA TYR A 132 -3.92 -10.80 16.62
C TYR A 132 -4.35 -9.61 17.45
N VAL A 133 -3.41 -8.68 17.74
CA VAL A 133 -3.73 -7.43 18.46
C VAL A 133 -4.78 -6.63 17.70
N ARG A 134 -4.61 -6.44 16.38
CA ARG A 134 -5.60 -5.74 15.55
C ARG A 134 -6.99 -6.39 15.66
N ARG A 135 -7.07 -7.71 15.48
CA ARG A 135 -8.34 -8.45 15.57
C ARG A 135 -9.02 -8.25 16.92
N VAL A 136 -8.26 -8.34 18.02
CA VAL A 136 -8.81 -8.10 19.37
C VAL A 136 -9.32 -6.66 19.50
N LEU A 137 -8.59 -5.67 18.96
CA LEU A 137 -9.04 -4.28 18.97
C LEU A 137 -10.32 -4.08 18.15
N ASP A 138 -10.41 -4.69 16.96
CA ASP A 138 -11.61 -4.66 16.10
C ASP A 138 -12.81 -5.32 16.79
N GLU A 139 -12.63 -6.48 17.41
CA GLU A 139 -13.67 -7.19 18.17
C GLU A 139 -14.15 -6.36 19.38
N LEU A 140 -13.23 -5.70 20.11
CA LEU A 140 -13.58 -4.82 21.22
C LEU A 140 -14.31 -3.55 20.76
N ALA A 141 -13.91 -2.98 19.62
CA ALA A 141 -14.57 -1.81 19.02
C ALA A 141 -15.99 -2.17 18.56
N ALA A 142 -16.16 -3.31 17.87
CA ALA A 142 -17.46 -3.81 17.44
C ALA A 142 -18.38 -4.09 18.65
N LEU A 143 -17.88 -4.81 19.66
CA LEU A 143 -18.62 -5.09 20.89
C LEU A 143 -19.05 -3.80 21.62
N ARG A 144 -18.20 -2.76 21.60
CA ARG A 144 -18.55 -1.45 22.14
C ARG A 144 -19.66 -0.78 21.36
N ALA A 145 -19.59 -0.77 20.03
CA ALA A 145 -20.63 -0.20 19.17
C ALA A 145 -21.98 -0.91 19.38
N GLU A 146 -21.97 -2.24 19.48
CA GLU A 146 -23.16 -3.03 19.80
C GLU A 146 -23.69 -2.70 21.20
N ALA A 147 -22.84 -2.76 22.23
CA ALA A 147 -23.22 -2.45 23.61
C ALA A 147 -23.84 -1.06 23.73
N GLN A 148 -23.37 -0.08 22.95
CA GLN A 148 -23.91 1.28 22.90
C GLN A 148 -25.31 1.38 22.27
N ALA A 149 -25.70 0.43 21.42
CA ALA A 149 -27.02 0.40 20.78
C ALA A 149 -28.14 -0.13 21.70
N PHE A 150 -27.82 -0.91 22.74
CA PHE A 150 -28.78 -1.45 23.71
C PHE A 150 -29.03 -0.51 24.91
N ASP A 151 -30.10 -0.72 25.67
CA ASP A 151 -30.30 -0.01 26.94
C ASP A 151 -29.29 -0.51 28.00
N GLN A 152 -28.90 0.34 28.95
CA GLN A 152 -27.93 -0.04 29.99
C GLN A 152 -28.45 -1.13 30.94
N ASP A 153 -29.76 -1.18 31.16
CA ASP A 153 -30.39 -2.14 32.07
C ASP A 153 -30.75 -3.47 31.38
N GLU A 154 -30.57 -3.56 30.05
CA GLU A 154 -30.76 -4.79 29.29
C GLU A 154 -29.59 -5.78 29.48
N SER A 155 -29.87 -7.05 29.20
CA SER A 155 -28.87 -8.10 29.12
C SER A 155 -28.57 -8.45 27.67
N MET A 156 -27.30 -8.70 27.37
CA MET A 156 -26.83 -9.13 26.06
C MET A 156 -26.36 -10.58 26.15
N VAL A 157 -26.59 -11.34 25.08
CA VAL A 157 -26.03 -12.68 24.91
C VAL A 157 -24.74 -12.55 24.11
N VAL A 158 -23.62 -13.00 24.67
CA VAL A 158 -22.30 -12.93 24.05
C VAL A 158 -21.79 -14.35 23.84
N SER A 159 -21.37 -14.67 22.61
CA SER A 159 -20.79 -15.97 22.29
C SER A 159 -19.30 -16.01 22.63
N THR A 160 -18.83 -17.10 23.23
CA THR A 160 -17.40 -17.32 23.48
C THR A 160 -16.74 -18.14 22.37
N ASN A 161 -15.45 -17.90 22.13
CA ASN A 161 -14.66 -18.69 21.17
C ASN A 161 -14.46 -20.15 21.65
N GLU A 162 -14.56 -20.40 22.96
CA GLU A 162 -14.54 -21.76 23.51
C GLU A 162 -15.99 -22.29 23.56
N ALA A 163 -16.26 -23.31 22.73
CA ALA A 163 -17.37 -24.26 22.85
C ALA A 163 -18.83 -23.80 22.62
N SER A 164 -19.10 -22.81 21.76
CA SER A 164 -20.48 -22.37 21.44
C SER A 164 -21.31 -22.00 22.70
N GLU A 165 -20.64 -21.67 23.79
CA GLU A 165 -21.30 -21.25 25.02
C GLU A 165 -21.75 -19.80 24.87
N GLU A 166 -23.03 -19.58 25.17
CA GLU A 166 -23.62 -18.26 25.21
C GLU A 166 -23.62 -17.77 26.66
N VAL A 167 -23.02 -16.60 26.88
CA VAL A 167 -22.97 -15.97 28.20
C VAL A 167 -23.91 -14.77 28.20
N VAL A 168 -24.85 -14.75 29.15
CA VAL A 168 -25.73 -13.60 29.37
C VAL A 168 -25.03 -12.59 30.28
N ILE A 169 -24.82 -11.37 29.80
CA ILE A 169 -24.10 -10.31 30.51
C ILE A 169 -24.99 -9.07 30.57
N HIS A 170 -25.12 -8.45 31.74
CA HIS A 170 -25.78 -7.14 31.86
C HIS A 170 -24.99 -6.06 31.11
N ASN A 171 -25.67 -5.29 30.26
CA ASN A 171 -25.03 -4.31 29.39
C ASN A 171 -24.28 -3.22 30.19
N ARG A 172 -24.82 -2.78 31.33
CA ARG A 172 -24.11 -1.88 32.25
C ARG A 172 -22.72 -2.40 32.65
N SER A 173 -22.61 -3.69 32.99
CA SER A 173 -21.35 -4.32 33.38
C SER A 173 -20.38 -4.41 32.20
N LEU A 174 -20.91 -4.78 31.02
CA LEU A 174 -20.12 -4.83 29.79
C LEU A 174 -19.56 -3.46 29.42
N ARG A 175 -20.39 -2.41 29.42
CA ARG A 175 -19.95 -1.03 29.19
C ARG A 175 -18.90 -0.58 30.20
N GLY A 176 -19.10 -0.88 31.48
CA GLY A 176 -18.11 -0.57 32.53
C GLY A 176 -16.75 -1.24 32.29
N PHE A 177 -16.76 -2.50 31.84
CA PHE A 177 -15.53 -3.19 31.44
C PHE A 177 -14.89 -2.55 30.20
N LEU A 178 -15.68 -2.27 29.16
CA LEU A 178 -15.20 -1.65 27.92
C LEU A 178 -14.60 -0.25 28.15
N ASP A 179 -15.18 0.53 29.06
CA ASP A 179 -14.66 1.84 29.46
C ASP A 179 -13.40 1.71 30.33
N MET A 180 -13.23 0.61 31.08
CA MET A 180 -12.01 0.33 31.84
C MET A 180 -10.84 -0.05 30.93
N VAL A 181 -11.07 -0.83 29.87
CA VAL A 181 -10.01 -1.26 28.94
C VAL A 181 -9.70 -0.22 27.86
N LYS A 182 -10.61 0.75 27.64
CA LYS A 182 -10.39 1.82 26.68
C LYS A 182 -9.19 2.69 27.10
N PRO A 183 -8.24 2.97 26.18
CA PRO A 183 -7.20 3.96 26.43
C PRO A 183 -7.80 5.34 26.73
N LYS A 184 -7.17 6.10 27.63
CA LYS A 184 -7.65 7.45 27.98
C LYS A 184 -7.48 8.46 26.84
N GLN A 185 -6.53 8.23 25.95
CA GLN A 185 -6.08 9.20 24.95
C GLN A 185 -6.53 8.87 23.53
N GLU A 186 -6.78 7.59 23.22
CA GLU A 186 -7.02 7.10 21.86
C GLU A 186 -8.23 6.15 21.85
N SER A 187 -8.94 6.11 20.73
CA SER A 187 -10.02 5.14 20.52
C SER A 187 -9.47 3.75 20.17
N LEU A 188 -10.31 2.72 20.29
CA LEU A 188 -9.91 1.36 19.90
C LEU A 188 -9.71 1.25 18.39
N GLU A 189 -10.51 2.01 17.63
CA GLU A 189 -10.43 2.13 16.18
C GLU A 189 -9.11 2.78 15.75
N GLU A 190 -8.70 3.87 16.41
CA GLU A 190 -7.41 4.54 16.17
C GLU A 190 -6.22 3.60 16.41
N LEU A 191 -6.27 2.83 17.50
CA LEU A 191 -5.25 1.81 17.78
C LEU A 191 -5.27 0.71 16.71
N SER A 192 -6.44 0.20 16.32
CA SER A 192 -6.55 -0.83 15.30
C SER A 192 -5.99 -0.36 13.95
N SER A 193 -6.36 0.84 13.51
CA SER A 193 -5.83 1.47 12.30
C SER A 193 -4.31 1.65 12.39
N THR A 194 -3.79 2.06 13.54
CA THR A 194 -2.33 2.20 13.75
C THR A 194 -1.60 0.85 13.62
N ILE A 195 -2.15 -0.22 14.20
CA ILE A 195 -1.57 -1.57 14.09
C ILE A 195 -1.66 -2.09 12.65
N GLN A 196 -2.76 -1.79 11.94
CA GLN A 196 -2.89 -2.11 10.52
C GLN A 196 -1.85 -1.37 9.68
N ALA A 197 -1.72 -0.05 9.89
CA ALA A 197 -0.72 0.79 9.26
C ALA A 197 0.70 0.24 9.49
N LEU A 198 1.04 -0.09 10.73
CA LEU A 198 2.33 -0.71 11.06
C LEU A 198 2.52 -2.06 10.34
N SER A 199 1.48 -2.87 10.24
CA SER A 199 1.51 -4.16 9.53
C SER A 199 1.77 -3.99 8.02
N CYS A 200 1.40 -2.86 7.42
CA CYS A 200 1.68 -2.52 6.02
C CYS A 200 3.16 -2.22 5.72
N LEU A 201 3.98 -2.00 6.75
CA LEU A 201 5.43 -1.77 6.59
C LEU A 201 6.21 -3.08 6.45
N PHE A 202 5.64 -4.21 6.84
CA PHE A 202 6.32 -5.50 6.74
C PHE A 202 6.15 -6.10 5.35
N PHE A 203 7.24 -6.65 4.81
CA PHE A 203 7.23 -7.32 3.52
C PHE A 203 8.08 -8.61 3.55
N PRO A 204 7.61 -9.72 2.98
CA PRO A 204 8.40 -10.95 2.96
C PRO A 204 9.64 -10.82 2.06
N ALA A 205 10.81 -11.20 2.57
CA ALA A 205 12.05 -11.34 1.80
C ALA A 205 12.40 -12.82 1.64
N GLY A 206 12.59 -13.28 0.40
CA GLY A 206 12.96 -14.66 0.13
C GLY A 206 12.63 -15.16 -1.29
N PRO A 207 12.91 -16.45 -1.59
CA PRO A 207 12.84 -17.04 -2.93
C PRO A 207 11.41 -17.18 -3.49
N SER A 208 10.39 -16.83 -2.71
CA SER A 208 9.02 -16.66 -3.22
C SER A 208 8.86 -15.39 -4.07
N CYS A 209 9.81 -14.46 -3.98
CA CYS A 209 9.87 -13.29 -4.84
C CYS A 209 10.54 -13.70 -6.16
N PRO A 210 9.83 -13.71 -7.31
CA PRO A 210 10.24 -14.48 -8.49
C PRO A 210 11.58 -14.11 -9.15
N GLU A 211 12.26 -13.01 -8.80
CA GLU A 211 13.33 -12.46 -9.67
C GLU A 211 14.59 -11.91 -8.99
N SER A 212 14.69 -11.89 -7.66
CA SER A 212 15.86 -11.31 -6.98
C SER A 212 16.87 -12.37 -6.55
N SER A 213 18.15 -12.08 -6.77
CA SER A 213 19.24 -12.64 -5.97
C SER A 213 18.89 -12.52 -4.47
N GLN A 214 19.44 -13.37 -3.60
CA GLN A 214 19.04 -13.50 -2.19
C GLN A 214 19.07 -12.20 -1.34
N MET A 215 19.50 -11.06 -1.89
CA MET A 215 19.56 -9.78 -1.19
C MET A 215 19.03 -8.57 -1.98
N ASP A 216 18.58 -8.69 -3.25
CA ASP A 216 18.26 -7.51 -4.08
C ASP A 216 17.16 -6.65 -3.45
N TYR A 217 16.19 -7.28 -2.77
CA TYR A 217 15.13 -6.58 -2.03
C TYR A 217 15.67 -5.62 -0.95
N TYR A 218 16.78 -5.95 -0.28
CA TYR A 218 17.37 -5.02 0.70
C TYR A 218 18.04 -3.81 0.04
N HIS A 219 18.43 -3.94 -1.24
CA HIS A 219 19.01 -2.85 -2.02
C HIS A 219 17.96 -1.89 -2.56
N GLU A 220 16.69 -2.31 -2.64
CA GLU A 220 15.60 -1.45 -3.11
C GLU A 220 15.35 -0.26 -2.17
N ARG A 221 15.71 -0.35 -0.88
CA ARG A 221 15.49 0.74 0.09
C ARG A 221 14.08 1.34 -0.07
N GLU A 222 13.07 0.47 -0.09
CA GLU A 222 11.67 0.85 -0.36
C GLU A 222 11.10 1.69 0.80
N TRP A 223 10.31 2.69 0.44
CA TRP A 223 9.51 3.53 1.33
C TRP A 223 8.05 3.50 0.90
N ARG A 224 7.13 3.50 1.87
CA ARG A 224 5.69 3.41 1.63
C ARG A 224 4.97 4.57 2.25
N VAL A 225 4.05 5.17 1.49
CA VAL A 225 2.92 5.90 2.04
C VAL A 225 1.77 4.91 2.15
N ILE A 226 1.24 4.75 3.36
CA ILE A 226 0.24 3.74 3.70
C ILE A 226 -1.11 4.42 3.96
N SER A 227 -2.20 3.71 3.65
CA SER A 227 -3.55 4.22 3.88
C SER A 227 -3.95 4.20 5.34
N GLU A 228 -5.08 4.85 5.62
CA GLU A 228 -5.77 4.82 6.93
C GLU A 228 -4.95 5.44 8.06
N ILE A 229 -3.99 6.31 7.71
CA ILE A 229 -3.35 7.20 8.65
C ILE A 229 -4.32 8.33 8.96
N LEU A 230 -4.52 8.58 10.25
CA LEU A 230 -5.25 9.72 10.76
C LEU A 230 -4.26 10.84 11.11
N ASN A 231 -4.52 12.05 10.64
CA ASN A 231 -3.83 13.26 11.04
C ASN A 231 -4.79 14.12 11.86
N SER A 232 -4.55 14.22 13.17
CA SER A 232 -5.44 14.95 14.09
C SER A 232 -6.89 14.46 14.06
N GLY A 233 -7.09 13.15 13.83
CA GLY A 233 -8.40 12.50 13.74
C GLY A 233 -8.98 12.44 12.32
N ASP A 234 -8.45 13.19 11.36
CA ASP A 234 -8.93 13.20 9.99
C ASP A 234 -8.12 12.23 9.10
N PRO A 235 -8.76 11.43 8.23
CA PRO A 235 -8.04 10.55 7.32
C PRO A 235 -7.27 11.36 6.27
N VAL A 236 -6.00 11.03 6.07
CA VAL A 236 -5.12 11.69 5.09
C VAL A 236 -5.48 11.33 3.64
N ASP A 237 -6.19 10.22 3.46
CA ASP A 237 -6.60 9.67 2.18
C ASP A 237 -8.11 9.40 2.15
N ALA A 238 -8.65 9.17 0.96
CA ALA A 238 -10.05 8.80 0.79
C ALA A 238 -10.23 7.66 -0.20
N PRO A 239 -11.33 6.89 -0.12
CA PRO A 239 -11.71 5.96 -1.18
C PRO A 239 -11.88 6.68 -2.52
N LEU A 240 -11.63 5.97 -3.62
CA LEU A 240 -11.94 6.48 -4.96
C LEU A 240 -13.46 6.70 -5.12
N ASN A 241 -13.86 7.83 -5.69
CA ASN A 241 -15.25 8.06 -6.10
C ASN A 241 -15.59 7.32 -7.41
N LEU A 242 -16.86 7.31 -7.82
CA LEU A 242 -17.31 6.57 -9.01
C LEU A 242 -16.64 7.04 -10.31
N VAL A 243 -16.39 8.34 -10.46
CA VAL A 243 -15.72 8.91 -11.64
C VAL A 243 -14.25 8.48 -11.67
N GLU A 244 -13.59 8.55 -10.52
CA GLU A 244 -12.21 8.10 -10.35
C GLU A 244 -12.07 6.61 -10.68
N LYS A 245 -12.94 5.75 -10.11
CA LYS A 245 -12.97 4.31 -10.42
C LYS A 245 -13.16 4.05 -11.91
N ALA A 246 -14.11 4.75 -12.55
CA ALA A 246 -14.37 4.59 -13.98
C ALA A 246 -13.15 5.00 -14.84
N ASP A 247 -12.42 6.04 -14.45
CA ASP A 247 -11.23 6.46 -15.16
C ASP A 247 -10.05 5.52 -14.94
N PHE A 248 -9.81 5.07 -13.70
CA PHE A 248 -8.78 4.05 -13.43
C PHE A 248 -9.07 2.73 -14.13
N ALA A 249 -10.34 2.34 -14.27
CA ALA A 249 -10.75 1.18 -15.06
C ALA A 249 -10.40 1.33 -16.55
N LYS A 250 -10.39 2.55 -17.10
CA LYS A 250 -9.93 2.78 -18.50
C LYS A 250 -8.42 2.62 -18.61
N ILE A 251 -7.67 3.11 -17.62
CA ILE A 251 -6.21 3.01 -17.58
C ILE A 251 -5.78 1.55 -17.40
N TYR A 252 -6.39 0.86 -16.42
CA TYR A 252 -6.13 -0.54 -16.05
C TYR A 252 -7.44 -1.35 -16.09
N PRO A 253 -7.85 -1.86 -17.26
CA PRO A 253 -9.07 -2.66 -17.39
C PRO A 253 -9.13 -3.87 -16.46
N SER A 254 -7.97 -4.49 -16.19
CA SER A 254 -7.86 -5.61 -15.25
C SER A 254 -8.33 -5.25 -13.85
N TRP A 255 -8.05 -4.03 -13.36
CA TRP A 255 -8.43 -3.61 -12.00
C TRP A 255 -9.94 -3.60 -11.76
N ASN A 256 -10.74 -3.43 -12.82
CA ASN A 256 -12.20 -3.45 -12.69
C ASN A 256 -12.76 -4.86 -12.46
N LEU A 257 -12.05 -5.88 -12.95
CA LEU A 257 -12.44 -7.29 -12.84
C LEU A 257 -11.64 -8.05 -11.78
N SER A 258 -10.53 -7.47 -11.31
CA SER A 258 -9.68 -8.06 -10.28
C SER A 258 -10.42 -8.15 -8.95
N LEU A 259 -10.44 -9.36 -8.40
CA LEU A 259 -10.99 -9.70 -7.10
C LEU A 259 -9.84 -10.11 -6.17
N ILE A 260 -9.90 -9.66 -4.92
CA ILE A 260 -8.92 -9.95 -3.88
C ILE A 260 -9.62 -10.84 -2.84
N PRO A 261 -9.22 -12.13 -2.70
CA PRO A 261 -9.72 -12.97 -1.63
C PRO A 261 -9.16 -12.48 -0.30
N PHE A 262 -10.03 -12.12 0.66
CA PHE A 262 -9.62 -11.62 1.96
C PHE A 262 -10.50 -12.20 3.07
N GLY A 263 -10.00 -13.21 3.76
CA GLY A 263 -10.80 -13.96 4.75
C GLY A 263 -11.96 -14.70 4.09
N SER A 264 -13.17 -14.50 4.61
CA SER A 264 -14.41 -15.02 4.01
C SER A 264 -14.97 -14.13 2.89
N GLU A 265 -14.38 -12.96 2.67
CA GLU A 265 -14.87 -11.97 1.72
C GLU A 265 -14.06 -11.97 0.42
N THR A 266 -14.69 -11.45 -0.63
CA THR A 266 -14.01 -11.16 -1.89
C THR A 266 -14.20 -9.68 -2.20
N LEU A 267 -13.08 -8.95 -2.19
CA LEU A 267 -13.08 -7.51 -2.38
C LEU A 267 -12.75 -7.18 -3.84
N ARG A 268 -13.40 -6.17 -4.41
CA ARG A 268 -13.02 -5.67 -5.74
C ARG A 268 -11.82 -4.75 -5.61
N TYR A 269 -10.80 -4.95 -6.45
CA TYR A 269 -9.52 -4.22 -6.39
C TYR A 269 -9.71 -2.69 -6.35
N LEU A 270 -10.51 -2.13 -7.26
CA LEU A 270 -10.78 -0.68 -7.30
C LEU A 270 -11.52 -0.13 -6.07
N ASP A 271 -12.26 -0.98 -5.34
CA ASP A 271 -12.94 -0.55 -4.11
C ASP A 271 -11.99 -0.44 -2.92
N CYS A 272 -10.85 -1.15 -2.98
CA CYS A 272 -9.78 -1.05 -1.99
C CYS A 272 -8.77 0.08 -2.31
N CYS A 273 -8.79 0.64 -3.52
CA CYS A 273 -7.92 1.76 -3.87
C CYS A 273 -8.31 3.03 -3.10
N ARG A 274 -7.29 3.80 -2.70
CA ARG A 274 -7.45 5.06 -1.97
C ARG A 274 -6.62 6.15 -2.64
N ILE A 275 -6.90 7.41 -2.35
CA ILE A 275 -6.23 8.55 -2.99
C ILE A 275 -5.87 9.62 -1.96
N ILE A 276 -4.64 10.11 -2.05
CA ILE A 276 -4.17 11.31 -1.35
C ILE A 276 -4.14 12.45 -2.36
N ARG A 277 -4.98 13.46 -2.14
CA ARG A 277 -5.12 14.62 -3.05
C ARG A 277 -4.15 15.74 -2.70
N ASP A 278 -4.03 15.99 -1.40
CA ASP A 278 -3.18 17.01 -0.81
C ASP A 278 -2.77 16.58 0.60
N ILE A 279 -1.73 17.22 1.13
CA ILE A 279 -1.32 17.07 2.52
C ILE A 279 -1.12 18.46 3.10
N ASN A 280 -1.79 18.74 4.21
CA ASN A 280 -1.84 20.07 4.82
C ASN A 280 -2.24 21.13 3.78
N CYS A 281 -3.30 20.86 3.01
CA CYS A 281 -3.83 21.71 1.94
C CYS A 281 -2.83 21.99 0.80
N THR A 282 -1.72 21.25 0.74
CA THR A 282 -0.72 21.37 -0.33
C THR A 282 -0.90 20.24 -1.33
N PRO A 283 -1.29 20.54 -2.60
CA PRO A 283 -1.50 19.52 -3.61
C PRO A 283 -0.26 18.65 -3.83
N ILE A 284 -0.46 17.36 -4.04
CA ILE A 284 0.66 16.42 -4.21
C ILE A 284 1.60 16.79 -5.37
N LYS A 285 1.05 17.35 -6.45
CA LYS A 285 1.85 17.80 -7.60
C LYS A 285 2.94 18.82 -7.26
N SER A 286 2.78 19.62 -6.20
CA SER A 286 3.80 20.58 -5.77
C SER A 286 4.88 19.95 -4.90
N ARG A 287 4.72 18.67 -4.53
CA ARG A 287 5.72 17.86 -3.81
C ARG A 287 6.61 17.06 -4.77
N VAL A 288 6.18 16.89 -6.02
CA VAL A 288 7.03 16.33 -7.07
C VAL A 288 8.05 17.38 -7.46
N ARG A 289 9.33 17.09 -7.27
CA ARG A 289 10.43 17.99 -7.64
C ARG A 289 10.65 17.96 -9.14
N ARG A 290 10.68 16.74 -9.70
CA ARG A 290 11.08 16.49 -11.07
C ARG A 290 10.33 15.29 -11.63
N VAL A 291 9.94 15.39 -12.89
CA VAL A 291 9.42 14.27 -13.68
C VAL A 291 10.48 13.86 -14.68
N ILE A 292 10.94 12.62 -14.58
CA ILE A 292 11.97 12.03 -15.44
C ILE A 292 11.29 11.04 -16.36
N LEU A 293 11.47 11.19 -17.67
CA LEU A 293 10.70 10.43 -18.65
C LEU A 293 11.44 10.31 -19.99
N PRO A 294 10.97 9.45 -20.91
CA PRO A 294 11.61 9.29 -22.21
C PRO A 294 11.76 10.56 -23.05
N GLN A 295 12.89 10.70 -23.75
CA GLN A 295 13.15 11.85 -24.62
C GLN A 295 12.03 12.05 -25.66
N GLU A 296 11.48 10.96 -26.20
CA GLU A 296 10.39 10.97 -27.17
C GLU A 296 9.12 11.67 -26.66
N ILE A 297 8.79 11.53 -25.38
CA ILE A 297 7.56 12.09 -24.80
C ILE A 297 7.81 13.37 -23.99
N HIS A 298 9.07 13.84 -23.93
CA HIS A 298 9.52 14.98 -23.13
C HIS A 298 8.79 16.27 -23.45
N GLN A 299 8.75 16.68 -24.71
CA GLN A 299 8.15 17.95 -25.10
C GLN A 299 6.65 17.99 -24.79
N ARG A 300 5.91 16.93 -25.16
CA ARG A 300 4.47 16.81 -24.88
C ARG A 300 4.20 16.80 -23.37
N ALA A 301 5.00 16.11 -22.56
CA ALA A 301 4.85 16.10 -21.11
C ALA A 301 5.11 17.47 -20.48
N LYS A 302 6.12 18.20 -20.96
CA LYS A 302 6.39 19.56 -20.50
C LYS A 302 5.19 20.49 -20.75
N GLU A 303 4.60 20.42 -21.94
CA GLU A 303 3.42 21.22 -22.30
C GLU A 303 2.20 20.83 -21.47
N GLU A 304 1.88 19.54 -21.37
CA GLU A 304 0.72 19.06 -20.61
C GLU A 304 0.85 19.38 -19.11
N LEU A 305 2.00 19.13 -18.49
CA LEU A 305 2.20 19.39 -17.07
C LEU A 305 2.21 20.90 -16.77
N SER A 306 2.76 21.72 -17.65
CA SER A 306 2.68 23.19 -17.53
C SER A 306 1.23 23.68 -17.59
N ALA A 307 0.41 23.12 -18.50
CA ALA A 307 -1.01 23.43 -18.57
C ALA A 307 -1.78 23.02 -17.30
N LEU A 308 -1.31 22.02 -16.57
CA LEU A 308 -1.83 21.60 -15.27
C LEU A 308 -1.29 22.43 -14.08
N GLY A 309 -0.47 23.45 -14.35
CA GLY A 309 0.12 24.32 -13.35
C GLY A 309 1.26 23.66 -12.55
N TYR A 310 1.91 22.64 -13.11
CA TYR A 310 3.14 22.11 -12.53
C TYR A 310 4.30 23.08 -12.76
N VAL A 311 5.04 23.36 -11.69
CA VAL A 311 6.17 24.31 -11.68
C VAL A 311 7.53 23.63 -11.51
N GLY A 312 7.55 22.31 -11.30
CA GLY A 312 8.79 21.56 -11.14
C GLY A 312 9.44 21.21 -12.47
N GLU A 313 10.55 20.47 -12.39
CA GLU A 313 11.33 20.13 -13.58
C GLU A 313 10.68 18.97 -14.36
N VAL A 314 10.80 19.02 -15.69
CA VAL A 314 10.49 17.90 -16.58
C VAL A 314 11.74 17.64 -17.40
N THR A 315 12.41 16.53 -17.15
CA THR A 315 13.73 16.23 -17.73
C THR A 315 13.69 14.92 -18.51
N PRO A 316 14.35 14.85 -19.66
CA PRO A 316 14.52 13.57 -20.33
C PRO A 316 15.42 12.66 -19.49
N ALA A 317 15.14 11.36 -19.55
CA ALA A 317 15.95 10.34 -18.93
C ALA A 317 17.37 10.33 -19.55
N PRO A 318 18.45 10.45 -18.76
CA PRO A 318 19.82 10.59 -19.28
C PRO A 318 20.37 9.34 -19.97
N TRP A 319 19.67 8.20 -19.89
CA TRP A 319 20.11 6.90 -20.42
C TRP A 319 19.39 6.48 -21.72
N GLN A 320 18.69 7.39 -22.40
CA GLN A 320 17.82 7.01 -23.52
C GLN A 320 18.32 7.48 -24.88
N GLU A 321 18.87 6.54 -25.65
CA GLU A 321 18.72 6.59 -27.10
C GLU A 321 17.57 5.72 -27.60
N ASN A 322 17.16 4.63 -26.93
CA ASN A 322 15.94 3.87 -27.24
C ASN A 322 15.56 3.01 -26.04
N PHE A 323 14.50 3.36 -25.29
CA PHE A 323 13.97 2.44 -24.28
C PHE A 323 13.47 1.18 -24.99
N PRO A 324 13.89 -0.03 -24.57
CA PRO A 324 13.46 -1.24 -25.24
C PRO A 324 11.95 -1.35 -25.09
N TYR A 325 11.24 -1.10 -26.19
CA TYR A 325 9.89 -1.61 -26.34
C TYR A 325 10.00 -3.13 -26.25
N PRO A 326 9.14 -3.84 -25.49
CA PRO A 326 9.13 -5.30 -25.57
C PRO A 326 9.06 -5.66 -27.06
N PRO A 327 9.99 -6.51 -27.55
CA PRO A 327 10.09 -6.77 -28.98
C PRO A 327 8.71 -7.16 -29.50
N ASN A 328 8.27 -6.50 -30.59
CA ASN A 328 7.02 -6.85 -31.24
C ASN A 328 7.04 -8.36 -31.50
N ASN A 329 6.16 -9.11 -30.85
CA ASN A 329 5.98 -10.54 -31.11
C ASN A 329 5.31 -10.80 -32.47
N GLU A 330 5.47 -9.90 -33.44
CA GLU A 330 4.95 -10.06 -34.80
C GLU A 330 5.82 -11.02 -35.65
N ASP A 331 6.98 -11.45 -35.15
CA ASP A 331 7.88 -12.42 -35.80
C ASP A 331 7.81 -13.85 -35.19
N LYS A 332 6.67 -14.26 -34.59
CA LYS A 332 6.45 -15.64 -34.12
C LYS A 332 5.17 -16.28 -34.64
#